data_AF-E6X9L4-F1
#
_entry.id   AF-E6X9L4-F1
#
_cell.length_a   1.000
_cell.length_b   1.000
_cell.length_c   1.000
_cell.angle_alpha   90.00
_cell.angle_beta   90.00
_cell.angle_gamma   90.00
#
_symmetry.space_group_name_H-M   'P 1'
#
loop_
_entity.id
_entity.type
_entity.pdbx_description
1 polymer ?
#
loop_
_entity_poly.entity_id
_entity_poly.type
_entity_poly.pdbx_seq_one_letter_code
_entity_poly.pdbx_strand_id
1 'polypeptide(L)'
;MVISSEELRKHAKLFFLEFKDPRFNLSTIESKALLYVKKNDDFKYKDVVNSSILIDLLSNDYGYIEKDKNNVHYILTQKGLDYLK
;
A
#
# COMPACT_ATOMS: atom_id res chain seq x y z
N MET A 1 11.51 -16.72 -8.23
CA MET A 1 11.45 -15.43 -8.93
C MET A 1 10.97 -14.42 -7.90
N VAL A 2 11.85 -13.55 -7.45
CA VAL A 2 11.51 -12.43 -6.56
C VAL A 2 10.84 -11.38 -7.44
N ILE A 3 9.75 -10.78 -6.96
CA ILE A 3 9.08 -9.68 -7.68
C ILE A 3 10.08 -8.53 -7.90
N SER A 4 10.12 -7.95 -9.10
CA SER A 4 11.05 -6.86 -9.41
C SER A 4 10.63 -5.56 -8.72
N SER A 5 11.57 -4.63 -8.54
CA SER A 5 11.27 -3.32 -7.96
C SER A 5 10.25 -2.50 -8.79
N GLU A 6 10.26 -2.66 -10.11
CA GLU A 6 9.29 -2.01 -10.99
C GLU A 6 7.88 -2.59 -10.85
N GLU A 7 7.76 -3.92 -10.76
CA GLU A 7 6.48 -4.57 -10.51
C GLU A 7 5.96 -4.22 -9.11
N LEU A 8 6.83 -4.18 -8.08
CA LEU A 8 6.44 -3.70 -6.74
C LEU A 8 5.86 -2.29 -6.76
N ARG A 9 6.50 -1.37 -7.50
CA ARG A 9 6.03 0.01 -7.68
C ARG A 9 4.66 0.08 -8.36
N LYS A 10 4.41 -0.78 -9.34
CA LYS A 10 3.12 -0.92 -10.02
C LYS A 10 2.07 -1.50 -9.08
N HIS A 11 2.37 -2.57 -8.35
CA HIS A 11 1.47 -3.16 -7.38
C HIS A 11 1.14 -2.19 -6.23
N ALA A 12 2.09 -1.37 -5.77
CA ALA A 12 1.82 -0.35 -4.76
C ALA A 12 0.79 0.67 -5.26
N LYS A 13 0.91 1.13 -6.51
CA LYS A 13 -0.08 2.02 -7.14
C LYS A 13 -1.44 1.35 -7.32
N LEU A 14 -1.47 0.10 -7.77
CA LEU A 14 -2.70 -0.67 -7.92
C LEU A 14 -3.42 -0.89 -6.57
N PHE A 15 -2.66 -1.27 -5.54
CA PHE A 15 -3.15 -1.39 -4.17
C PHE A 15 -3.71 -0.04 -3.67
N PHE A 16 -3.01 1.07 -3.95
CA PHE A 16 -3.47 2.39 -3.54
C PHE A 16 -4.78 2.82 -4.23
N LEU A 17 -5.01 2.40 -5.47
CA LEU A 17 -6.29 2.68 -6.14
C LEU A 17 -7.49 2.01 -5.46
N GLU A 18 -7.28 0.96 -4.64
CA GLU A 18 -8.36 0.38 -3.82
C GLU A 18 -8.91 1.38 -2.78
N PHE A 19 -8.21 2.47 -2.47
CA PHE A 19 -8.69 3.52 -1.57
C PHE A 19 -9.86 4.32 -2.16
N LYS A 20 -10.10 4.21 -3.48
CA LYS A 20 -11.34 4.72 -4.10
C LYS A 20 -12.57 3.91 -3.67
N ASP A 21 -12.38 2.68 -3.16
CA ASP A 21 -13.46 1.89 -2.59
C ASP A 21 -13.85 2.47 -1.23
N PRO A 22 -15.10 2.92 -1.02
CA PRO A 22 -15.56 3.47 0.26
C PRO A 22 -15.51 2.46 1.42
N ARG A 23 -15.29 1.17 1.14
CA ARG A 23 -15.08 0.11 2.15
C ARG A 23 -13.61 -0.02 2.56
N PHE A 24 -12.70 0.70 1.93
CA PHE A 24 -11.29 0.68 2.26
C PHE A 24 -11.03 1.55 3.50
N ASN A 25 -10.58 0.91 4.59
CA ASN A 25 -10.23 1.61 5.82
C ASN A 25 -8.71 1.62 6.02
N LEU A 26 -8.16 2.83 6.05
CA LEU A 26 -6.76 3.14 6.33
C LEU A 26 -6.24 2.57 7.65
N SER A 27 -7.08 2.45 8.68
CA SER A 27 -6.69 1.83 9.95
C SER A 27 -6.37 0.33 9.81
N THR A 28 -6.77 -0.27 8.69
CA THR A 28 -6.53 -1.68 8.36
C THR A 28 -5.57 -1.86 7.17
N ILE A 29 -4.87 -0.80 6.74
CA ILE A 29 -4.02 -0.81 5.53
C ILE A 29 -2.99 -1.96 5.54
N GLU A 30 -2.41 -2.28 6.70
CA GLU A 30 -1.45 -3.39 6.85
C GLU A 30 -2.10 -4.75 6.57
N SER A 31 -3.28 -4.99 7.14
CA SER A 31 -4.04 -6.20 6.87
C SER A 31 -4.52 -6.28 5.42
N LYS A 32 -4.89 -5.14 4.82
CA LYS A 32 -5.31 -5.06 3.42
C LYS A 32 -4.14 -5.30 2.46
N ALA A 33 -2.96 -4.73 2.73
CA ALA A 33 -1.75 -4.96 1.95
C ALA A 33 -1.35 -6.44 2.02
N LEU A 34 -1.45 -7.06 3.20
CA LEU A 34 -1.22 -8.49 3.39
C LEU A 34 -2.18 -9.34 2.55
N LEU A 35 -3.48 -9.00 2.56
CA LEU A 35 -4.49 -9.69 1.75
C LEU A 35 -4.27 -9.50 0.26
N TYR A 36 -3.88 -8.29 -0.17
CA TYR A 36 -3.57 -7.98 -1.56
C TYR A 36 -2.40 -8.81 -2.07
N VAL A 37 -1.30 -8.87 -1.31
CA VAL A 37 -0.13 -9.70 -1.61
C VAL A 37 -0.50 -11.17 -1.69
N LYS A 38 -1.28 -11.69 -0.72
CA LYS A 38 -1.72 -13.09 -0.69
C LYS A 38 -2.58 -13.52 -1.88
N LYS A 39 -3.36 -12.59 -2.44
CA LYS A 39 -4.26 -12.85 -3.58
C LYS A 39 -3.57 -12.75 -4.93
N ASN A 40 -2.40 -12.11 -5.00
CA ASN A 40 -1.67 -11.91 -6.24
C ASN A 40 -0.59 -12.98 -6.41
N ASP A 41 -0.71 -13.78 -7.47
CA ASP A 41 0.21 -14.89 -7.78
C ASP A 41 1.66 -14.43 -8.04
N ASP A 42 1.86 -13.14 -8.30
CA ASP A 42 3.17 -12.50 -8.51
C ASP A 42 4.04 -12.48 -7.23
N PHE A 43 3.43 -12.59 -6.04
CA PHE A 43 4.15 -12.55 -4.77
C PHE A 43 4.51 -13.95 -4.25
N LYS A 44 5.72 -14.43 -4.60
CA LYS A 44 6.20 -15.78 -4.24
C LYS A 44 6.79 -15.96 -2.83
N TYR A 45 7.08 -14.88 -2.10
CA TYR A 45 7.71 -14.95 -0.77
C TYR A 45 6.83 -14.34 0.33
N LYS A 46 6.77 -15.03 1.47
CA LYS A 46 5.76 -14.93 2.54
C LYS A 46 5.42 -13.49 2.95
N ASP A 47 4.30 -13.05 2.41
CA ASP A 47 3.27 -12.12 2.87
C ASP A 47 3.70 -10.86 3.64
N VAL A 48 4.42 -10.97 4.77
CA VAL A 48 4.75 -9.83 5.65
C VAL A 48 5.77 -8.88 5.02
N VAL A 49 6.87 -9.43 4.47
CA VAL A 49 7.94 -8.60 3.88
C VAL A 49 7.40 -7.84 2.66
N ASN A 50 6.61 -8.52 1.83
CA ASN A 50 6.06 -7.93 0.62
C ASN A 50 4.95 -6.91 0.93
N SER A 51 4.10 -7.16 1.94
CA SER A 51 3.05 -6.20 2.31
C SER A 51 3.61 -4.92 2.90
N SER A 52 4.66 -5.00 3.71
CA SER A 52 5.32 -3.82 4.28
C SER A 52 5.96 -2.97 3.18
N ILE A 53 6.59 -3.60 2.18
CA ILE A 53 7.17 -2.88 1.04
C ILE A 53 6.13 -2.05 0.28
N LEU A 54 4.90 -2.54 0.10
CA LEU A 54 3.85 -1.75 -0.56
C LEU A 54 3.53 -0.47 0.23
N ILE A 55 3.46 -0.58 1.55
CA ILE A 55 3.16 0.55 2.45
C ILE A 55 4.34 1.52 2.48
N ASP A 56 5.57 1.02 2.57
CA ASP A 56 6.79 1.82 2.54
C ASP A 56 6.92 2.58 1.22
N LEU A 57 6.57 1.97 0.09
CA LEU A 57 6.54 2.66 -1.21
C LEU A 57 5.49 3.77 -1.23
N LEU A 58 4.29 3.53 -0.69
CA LEU A 58 3.23 4.54 -0.63
C LEU A 58 3.58 5.71 0.31
N SER A 59 4.27 5.41 1.40
CA SER A 59 4.69 6.40 2.39
C SER A 59 5.93 7.16 1.96
N ASN A 60 7.04 6.46 1.72
CA ASN A 60 8.37 7.06 1.59
C ASN A 60 8.69 7.47 0.14
N ASP A 61 8.36 6.62 -0.83
CA ASP A 61 8.70 6.88 -2.24
C ASP A 61 7.67 7.80 -2.89
N TYR A 62 6.38 7.53 -2.65
CA TYR A 62 5.30 8.28 -3.28
C TYR A 62 4.79 9.44 -2.42
N GLY A 63 4.86 9.34 -1.08
CA GLY A 63 4.30 10.35 -0.19
C GLY A 63 2.79 10.49 -0.31
N TYR A 64 2.09 9.39 -0.60
CA TYR A 64 0.63 9.35 -0.72
C TYR A 64 -0.08 9.14 0.61
N ILE A 65 0.59 8.46 1.54
CA ILE A 65 0.13 8.24 2.90
C ILE A 65 1.21 8.67 3.89
N GLU A 66 0.81 9.00 5.10
CA GLU A 66 1.71 9.26 6.22
C GLU A 66 1.11 8.72 7.51
N LYS A 67 1.92 8.51 8.53
CA LYS A 67 1.41 8.16 9.85
C LYS A 67 0.81 9.39 10.53
N ASP A 68 -0.28 9.18 11.28
CA ASP A 68 -0.90 10.21 12.10
C ASP A 68 0.05 10.66 13.24
N LYS A 69 -0.32 11.74 13.93
CA LYS A 69 0.52 12.31 15.01
C LYS A 69 0.84 11.33 16.14
N ASN A 70 0.05 10.28 16.30
CA ASN A 70 0.24 9.25 17.31
C ASN A 70 1.03 8.04 16.81
N ASN A 71 1.42 8.02 15.52
CA ASN A 71 2.05 6.90 14.83
C ASN A 71 1.26 5.59 14.86
N VAL A 72 -0.07 5.67 15.03
CA VAL A 72 -0.95 4.50 15.17
C VAL A 72 -1.65 4.17 13.86
N HIS A 73 -2.02 5.19 13.09
CA HIS A 73 -2.80 5.01 11.87
C HIS A 73 -2.17 5.72 10.68
N TYR A 74 -2.41 5.22 9.48
CA TYR A 74 -2.05 5.93 8.26
C TYR A 74 -3.18 6.89 7.88
N ILE A 75 -2.82 8.05 7.36
CA ILE A 75 -3.73 9.05 6.78
C ILE A 75 -3.31 9.36 5.35
N LEU A 76 -4.25 9.81 4.52
CA LEU A 76 -3.96 10.28 3.17
C LEU A 76 -3.29 11.65 3.24
N THR A 77 -2.20 11.83 2.48
CA THR A 77 -1.64 13.15 2.24
C THR A 77 -2.45 13.87 1.16
N GLN A 78 -2.25 15.18 1.02
CA GLN A 78 -2.84 15.94 -0.10
C GLN A 78 -2.41 15.37 -1.45
N LYS A 79 -1.15 14.96 -1.57
CA LYS A 79 -0.60 14.32 -2.79
C LYS A 79 -1.28 12.98 -3.09
N GLY A 80 -1.56 12.18 -2.06
CA GLY A 80 -2.31 10.93 -2.20
C GLY A 80 -3.75 11.18 -2.63
N LEU A 81 -4.41 12.16 -2.03
CA LEU A 81 -5.77 12.57 -2.42
C LEU A 81 -5.83 13.01 -3.89
N ASP A 82 -4.87 13.82 -4.34
CA ASP A 82 -4.85 14.30 -5.71
C ASP A 82 -4.55 13.18 -6.72
N TYR A 83 -3.79 12.15 -6.34
CA TYR A 83 -3.61 10.95 -7.16
C TYR A 83 -4.88 10.09 -7.26
N LEU A 84 -5.74 10.11 -6.24
CA LEU A 84 -6.98 9.34 -6.20
C LEU A 84 -8.17 10.05 -6.88
N LYS A 85 -8.07 11.34 -7.20
CA LYS A 85 -9.06 12.04 -8.02
C LYS A 85 -9.03 11.53 -9.46
#